data_AF-A0A412PNP4-F1
#
_entry.id   AF-A0A412PNP4-F1
#
_cell.length_a   1.000
_cell.length_b   1.000
_cell.length_c   1.000
_cell.angle_alpha   90.00
_cell.angle_beta   90.00
_cell.angle_gamma   90.00
#
_symmetry.space_group_name_H-M   'P 1'
#
loop_
_entity.id
_entity.type
_entity.pdbx_description
1 polymer ?
#
loop_
_entity_poly.entity_id
_entity_poly.type
_entity_poly.pdbx_seq_one_letter_code
_entity_poly.pdbx_strand_id
1 'polypeptide(L)'
;MVSVLIVGYRNFDLGIFNDKDPRIKIIKKAIQRDLMRLLEEGAEWLIFTGNLGFEVWALEVAKELQKDYDFQIATIFTFENQGEIWNEANQEKLSCFKQVDFVKYAYSHYENPSQFRDYNHFLLSNTDGAYIFYDEENETNLKYLYQMMKKQEQYFIKQLTFDDLNEVAENFSEN
;
A
#
# COMPACT_ATOMS: atom_id res chain seq x y z
N MET A 1 -17.88 9.36 0.20
CA MET A 1 -16.79 8.60 0.83
C MET A 1 -16.21 7.63 -0.18
N VAL A 2 -15.08 8.02 -0.78
CA VAL A 2 -14.26 7.18 -1.66
C VAL A 2 -13.07 6.68 -0.86
N SER A 3 -12.85 5.37 -0.88
CA SER A 3 -11.83 4.68 -0.10
C SER A 3 -10.92 3.86 -1.02
N VAL A 4 -9.61 4.08 -0.87
CA VAL A 4 -8.60 3.51 -1.78
C VAL A 4 -7.68 2.58 -1.01
N LEU A 5 -7.64 1.31 -1.43
CA LEU A 5 -6.72 0.32 -0.90
C LEU A 5 -5.31 0.55 -1.43
N ILE A 6 -4.33 0.70 -0.55
CA ILE A 6 -2.92 0.86 -0.89
C ILE A 6 -2.21 -0.46 -0.63
N VAL A 7 -1.70 -1.10 -1.69
CA VAL A 7 -0.99 -2.37 -1.62
C VAL A 7 0.11 -2.43 -2.67
N GLY A 8 1.10 -3.29 -2.48
CA GLY A 8 2.13 -3.45 -3.49
C GLY A 8 3.28 -4.30 -3.02
N TYR A 9 4.31 -4.40 -3.86
CA TYR A 9 5.48 -5.20 -3.59
C TYR A 9 6.08 -4.96 -2.20
N ARG A 10 6.50 -6.05 -1.55
CA ARG A 10 7.31 -5.95 -0.34
C ARG A 10 8.73 -5.54 -0.70
N ASN A 11 9.43 -5.00 0.27
CA ASN A 11 10.80 -4.52 0.11
C ASN A 11 11.72 -5.61 -0.47
N PHE A 12 11.56 -6.87 -0.07
CA PHE A 12 12.33 -7.98 -0.62
C PHE A 12 11.91 -8.42 -2.03
N ASP A 13 10.64 -8.25 -2.41
CA ASP A 13 10.17 -8.54 -3.77
C ASP A 13 10.88 -7.58 -4.78
N LEU A 14 11.25 -6.37 -4.32
CA LEU A 14 12.00 -5.36 -5.09
C LEU A 14 13.53 -5.41 -4.90
N GLY A 15 14.03 -6.31 -4.05
CA GLY A 15 15.44 -6.35 -3.66
C GLY A 15 15.93 -5.04 -3.00
N ILE A 16 15.06 -4.35 -2.25
CA ILE A 16 15.37 -3.13 -1.49
C ILE A 16 15.46 -3.50 0.00
N PHE A 17 16.68 -3.56 0.53
CA PHE A 17 16.91 -4.00 1.91
C PHE A 17 17.35 -2.87 2.87
N ASN A 18 17.61 -1.69 2.33
CA ASN A 18 18.14 -0.56 3.07
C ASN A 18 17.34 0.70 2.76
N ASP A 19 17.01 1.48 3.78
CA ASP A 19 16.15 2.66 3.65
C ASP A 19 16.84 3.85 2.95
N LYS A 20 18.16 3.76 2.70
CA LYS A 20 18.90 4.74 1.89
C LYS A 20 19.00 4.38 0.41
N ASP A 21 18.31 3.33 -0.05
CA ASP A 21 18.30 2.96 -1.45
C ASP A 21 17.74 4.12 -2.31
N PRO A 22 18.47 4.59 -3.34
CA PRO A 22 18.04 5.73 -4.15
C PRO A 22 16.71 5.48 -4.86
N ARG A 23 16.36 4.22 -5.16
CA ARG A 23 15.08 3.84 -5.79
C ARG A 23 13.88 4.24 -4.93
N ILE A 24 14.03 4.27 -3.61
CA ILE A 24 12.96 4.68 -2.68
C ILE A 24 12.54 6.13 -2.94
N LYS A 25 13.49 7.02 -3.29
CA LYS A 25 13.17 8.41 -3.59
C LYS A 25 12.29 8.53 -4.83
N ILE A 26 12.61 7.78 -5.88
CA ILE A 26 11.84 7.73 -7.13
C ILE A 26 10.44 7.17 -6.87
N ILE A 27 10.36 6.05 -6.14
CA ILE A 27 9.08 5.43 -5.77
C ILE A 27 8.21 6.41 -4.97
N LYS A 28 8.77 7.09 -3.95
CA LYS A 28 8.03 8.10 -3.17
C LYS A 28 7.54 9.27 -4.02
N LYS A 29 8.31 9.69 -5.03
CA LYS A 29 7.87 10.74 -5.96
C LYS A 29 6.71 10.29 -6.83
N ALA A 30 6.76 9.07 -7.35
CA ALA A 30 5.63 8.48 -8.09
C ALA A 30 4.38 8.34 -7.21
N ILE A 31 4.55 7.85 -5.98
CA ILE A 31 3.47 7.78 -4.98
C ILE A 31 2.89 9.17 -4.69
N GLN A 32 3.73 10.19 -4.47
CA GLN A 32 3.26 11.54 -4.17
C GLN A 32 2.38 12.07 -5.30
N ARG A 33 2.84 11.94 -6.56
CA ARG A 33 2.08 12.31 -7.75
C ARG A 33 0.73 11.61 -7.81
N ASP A 34 0.72 10.29 -7.60
CA ASP A 34 -0.48 9.47 -7.78
C ASP A 34 -1.47 9.64 -6.62
N LEU A 35 -1.01 9.75 -5.37
CA LEU A 35 -1.87 10.05 -4.22
C LEU A 35 -2.49 11.45 -4.33
N MET A 36 -1.74 12.46 -4.74
CA MET A 36 -2.32 13.81 -4.96
C MET A 36 -3.48 13.77 -5.95
N ARG A 37 -3.31 13.09 -7.09
CA ARG A 37 -4.39 12.92 -8.08
C ARG A 37 -5.61 12.21 -7.49
N LEU A 38 -5.40 11.12 -6.75
CA LEU A 38 -6.49 10.38 -6.10
C LEU A 38 -7.25 11.26 -5.11
N LEU A 39 -6.55 12.08 -4.32
CA LEU A 39 -7.15 13.02 -3.37
C LEU A 39 -7.91 14.15 -4.08
N GLU A 40 -7.35 14.71 -5.16
CA GLU A 40 -8.03 15.71 -6.00
C GLU A 40 -9.28 15.16 -6.69
N GLU A 41 -9.28 13.85 -6.99
CA GLU A 41 -10.43 13.10 -7.53
C GLU A 41 -11.45 12.70 -6.45
N GLY A 42 -11.20 13.03 -5.18
CA GLY A 42 -12.14 12.88 -4.07
C GLY A 42 -11.92 11.66 -3.18
N ALA A 43 -10.75 11.04 -3.19
CA ALA A 43 -10.40 10.03 -2.19
C ALA A 43 -10.43 10.64 -0.77
N GLU A 44 -11.24 10.05 0.11
CA GLU A 44 -11.42 10.50 1.50
C GLU A 44 -10.68 9.57 2.49
N TRP A 45 -10.43 8.32 2.10
CA TRP A 45 -9.74 7.32 2.93
C TRP A 45 -8.66 6.58 2.16
N LEU A 46 -7.47 6.47 2.75
CA LEU A 46 -6.41 5.56 2.30
C LEU A 46 -6.32 4.37 3.25
N ILE A 47 -6.52 3.17 2.72
CA ILE A 47 -6.59 1.92 3.49
C ILE A 47 -5.32 1.11 3.30
N PHE A 48 -4.65 0.73 4.39
CA PHE A 48 -3.42 -0.05 4.40
C PHE A 48 -3.61 -1.41 5.09
N THR A 49 -2.67 -2.32 4.88
CA THR A 49 -2.66 -3.67 5.48
C THR A 49 -1.45 -3.91 6.40
N GLY A 50 -0.50 -2.96 6.41
CA GLY A 50 0.65 -2.95 7.31
C GLY A 50 1.83 -3.79 6.81
N ASN A 51 1.92 -4.02 5.50
CA ASN A 51 3.06 -4.72 4.90
C ASN A 51 4.30 -3.82 4.82
N LEU A 52 5.47 -4.44 4.93
CA LEU A 52 6.75 -3.77 4.64
C LEU A 52 6.90 -3.54 3.13
N GLY A 53 7.67 -2.52 2.73
CA GLY A 53 7.90 -2.18 1.32
C GLY A 53 7.03 -1.04 0.86
N PHE A 54 6.30 -1.24 -0.25
CA PHE A 54 5.53 -0.18 -0.90
C PHE A 54 4.57 0.55 0.06
N GLU A 55 3.82 -0.20 0.88
CA GLU A 55 2.87 0.38 1.83
C GLU A 55 3.56 1.29 2.86
N VAL A 56 4.79 0.97 3.31
CA VAL A 56 5.54 1.84 4.24
C VAL A 56 5.85 3.18 3.57
N TRP A 57 6.38 3.13 2.34
CA TRP A 57 6.72 4.35 1.60
C TRP A 57 5.48 5.18 1.27
N ALA A 58 4.36 4.51 0.98
CA ALA A 58 3.10 5.18 0.73
C ALA A 58 2.49 5.80 1.99
N LEU A 59 2.58 5.13 3.14
CA LEU A 59 2.16 5.70 4.41
C LEU A 59 2.96 6.96 4.76
N GLU A 60 4.28 6.94 4.57
CA GLU A 60 5.14 8.10 4.82
C GLU A 60 4.76 9.29 3.94
N VAL A 61 4.51 9.05 2.65
CA VAL A 61 4.06 10.11 1.73
C VAL A 61 2.65 10.60 2.07
N ALA A 62 1.73 9.69 2.41
CA ALA A 62 0.37 10.04 2.81
C ALA A 62 0.37 10.94 4.07
N LYS A 63 1.15 10.61 5.11
CA LYS A 63 1.26 11.44 6.31
C LYS A 63 1.81 12.84 6.03
N GLU A 64 2.69 12.99 5.05
CA GLU A 64 3.14 14.30 4.61
C GLU A 64 2.02 15.07 3.89
N LEU A 65 1.26 14.39 3.03
CA LEU A 65 0.12 15.00 2.32
C LEU A 65 -1.04 15.38 3.24
N GLN A 66 -1.22 14.74 4.42
CA GLN A 66 -2.21 15.15 5.42
C GLN A 66 -2.02 16.60 5.93
N LYS A 67 -0.87 17.23 5.67
CA LYS A 67 -0.64 18.65 5.98
C LYS A 67 -1.36 19.59 5.02
N ASP A 68 -1.61 19.13 3.80
CA ASP A 68 -2.14 19.93 2.68
C ASP A 68 -3.53 19.47 2.23
N TYR A 69 -3.91 18.22 2.51
CA TYR A 69 -5.18 17.60 2.10
C TYR A 69 -5.94 17.04 3.31
N ASP A 70 -7.26 17.17 3.28
CA ASP A 70 -8.16 16.62 4.31
C ASP A 70 -8.63 15.22 3.92
N PHE A 71 -7.99 14.20 4.51
CA PHE A 71 -8.34 12.80 4.33
C PHE A 71 -7.87 11.97 5.53
N GLN A 72 -8.41 10.76 5.66
CA GLN A 72 -8.13 9.86 6.76
C GLN A 72 -7.33 8.63 6.31
N ILE A 73 -6.52 8.09 7.23
CA ILE A 73 -5.74 6.88 7.00
C ILE A 73 -6.24 5.78 7.93
N ALA A 74 -6.53 4.61 7.36
CA ALA A 74 -6.86 3.42 8.11
C ALA A 74 -5.84 2.32 7.87
N THR A 75 -5.53 1.55 8.90
CA THR A 75 -4.86 0.25 8.75
C THR A 75 -5.79 -0.86 9.20
N ILE A 76 -6.03 -1.81 8.32
CA ILE A 76 -6.77 -3.03 8.62
C ILE A 76 -5.79 -4.19 8.53
N PHE A 77 -5.23 -4.62 9.64
CA PHE A 77 -4.32 -5.75 9.69
C PHE A 77 -5.07 -7.07 9.49
N THR A 78 -4.43 -8.06 8.85
CA THR A 78 -4.97 -9.42 8.82
C THR A 78 -4.97 -10.04 10.22
N PHE A 79 -3.87 -9.88 10.97
CA PHE A 79 -3.68 -10.52 12.29
C PHE A 79 -3.22 -9.55 13.38
N GLU A 80 -3.65 -9.74 14.63
CA GLU A 80 -3.19 -8.95 15.79
C GLU A 80 -1.70 -9.13 16.08
N ASN A 81 -1.18 -10.35 15.92
CA ASN A 81 0.22 -10.68 16.16
C ASN A 81 1.12 -10.40 14.94
N GLN A 82 0.66 -9.61 13.96
CA GLN A 82 1.47 -9.21 12.82
C GLN A 82 2.77 -8.56 13.29
N GLY A 83 3.87 -9.06 12.75
CA GLY A 83 5.22 -8.56 13.03
C GLY A 83 5.80 -8.96 14.38
N GLU A 84 5.18 -9.84 15.18
CA GLU A 84 5.70 -10.25 16.51
C GLU A 84 7.19 -10.69 16.50
N ILE A 85 7.64 -11.35 15.43
CA ILE A 85 9.03 -11.82 15.26
C ILE A 85 9.92 -10.89 14.43
N TRP A 86 9.47 -9.67 14.12
CA TRP A 86 10.25 -8.71 13.35
C TRP A 86 11.33 -8.03 14.21
N ASN A 87 12.43 -7.65 13.56
CA ASN A 87 13.49 -6.85 14.20
C ASN A 87 12.98 -5.43 14.56
N GLU A 88 13.74 -4.72 15.38
CA GLU A 88 13.37 -3.39 15.90
C GLU A 88 13.04 -2.38 14.79
N ALA A 89 13.85 -2.33 13.73
CA ALA A 89 13.63 -1.42 12.61
C ALA A 89 12.29 -1.70 11.87
N ASN A 90 11.91 -2.97 11.73
CA ASN A 90 10.64 -3.35 11.12
C ASN A 90 9.46 -3.14 12.08
N GLN A 91 9.66 -3.29 13.40
CA GLN A 91 8.66 -2.96 14.42
C GLN A 91 8.35 -1.47 14.46
N GLU A 92 9.36 -0.61 14.27
CA GLU A 92 9.17 0.83 14.15
C GLU A 92 8.26 1.18 12.97
N LYS A 93 8.52 0.60 11.79
CA LYS A 93 7.67 0.76 10.60
C LYS A 93 6.24 0.26 10.86
N LEU A 94 6.08 -0.89 11.52
CA LEU A 94 4.77 -1.41 11.89
C LEU A 94 4.03 -0.49 12.87
N SER A 95 4.74 0.12 13.81
CA SER A 95 4.17 1.07 14.78
C SER A 95 3.54 2.27 14.07
N CYS A 96 4.13 2.75 12.97
CA CYS A 96 3.55 3.82 12.17
C CYS A 96 2.15 3.47 11.64
N PHE A 97 1.93 2.22 11.21
CA PHE A 97 0.61 1.74 10.77
C PHE A 97 -0.40 1.60 11.91
N LYS A 98 0.06 1.46 13.16
CA LYS A 98 -0.78 1.44 14.37
C LYS A 98 -1.14 2.84 14.87
N GLN A 99 -0.49 3.88 14.34
CA GLN A 99 -0.67 5.28 14.71
C GLN A 99 -1.29 6.06 13.53
N VAL A 100 -2.47 5.63 13.11
CA VAL A 100 -3.29 6.24 12.06
C VAL A 100 -4.70 6.47 12.59
N ASP A 101 -5.57 7.12 11.81
CA ASP A 101 -6.90 7.56 12.25
C ASP A 101 -7.82 6.40 12.65
N PHE A 102 -7.64 5.23 12.01
CA PHE A 102 -8.40 4.03 12.34
C PHE A 102 -7.54 2.76 12.22
N VAL A 103 -7.60 1.90 13.23
CA VAL A 103 -6.89 0.61 13.24
C VAL A 103 -7.87 -0.52 13.54
N LYS A 104 -7.81 -1.57 12.74
CA LYS A 104 -8.59 -2.81 12.94
C LYS A 104 -7.74 -4.04 12.67
N TYR A 105 -8.11 -5.14 13.32
CA TYR A 105 -7.54 -6.46 13.09
C TYR A 105 -8.66 -7.40 12.66
N ALA A 106 -8.46 -8.17 11.58
CA ALA A 106 -9.46 -9.09 11.08
C ALA A 106 -9.54 -10.38 11.92
N TYR A 107 -8.38 -10.86 12.40
CA TYR A 107 -8.24 -12.08 13.18
C TYR A 107 -7.19 -11.89 14.29
N SER A 108 -7.26 -12.68 15.36
CA SER A 108 -6.25 -12.62 16.42
C SER A 108 -4.93 -13.29 16.02
N HIS A 109 -4.99 -14.45 15.33
CA HIS A 109 -3.82 -15.13 14.79
C HIS A 109 -4.17 -15.97 13.55
N TYR A 110 -3.13 -16.43 12.85
CA TYR A 110 -3.29 -17.37 11.74
C TYR A 110 -3.78 -18.73 12.25
N GLU A 111 -4.74 -19.31 11.53
CA GLU A 111 -5.31 -20.63 11.75
C GLU A 111 -5.32 -21.45 10.46
N ASN A 112 -5.72 -20.85 9.33
CA ASN A 112 -5.82 -21.56 8.07
C ASN A 112 -5.82 -20.61 6.84
N PRO A 113 -5.54 -21.11 5.63
CA PRO A 113 -5.43 -20.28 4.43
C PRO A 113 -6.70 -19.54 4.01
N SER A 114 -7.90 -19.94 4.45
CA SER A 114 -9.14 -19.24 4.08
C SER A 114 -9.16 -17.82 4.61
N GLN A 115 -8.52 -17.56 5.77
CA GLN A 115 -8.44 -16.24 6.38
C GLN A 115 -7.88 -15.19 5.42
N PHE A 116 -6.87 -15.53 4.60
CA PHE A 116 -6.33 -14.60 3.60
C PHE A 116 -7.32 -14.31 2.47
N ARG A 117 -8.07 -15.32 2.04
CA ARG A 117 -9.09 -15.16 0.99
C ARG A 117 -10.24 -14.30 1.49
N ASP A 118 -10.74 -14.60 2.68
CA ASP A 118 -11.85 -13.89 3.32
C ASP A 118 -11.44 -12.45 3.65
N TYR A 119 -10.20 -12.24 4.10
CA TYR A 119 -9.62 -10.92 4.31
C TYR A 119 -9.52 -10.12 3.00
N ASN A 120 -9.03 -10.72 1.91
CA ASN A 120 -9.01 -10.04 0.60
C ASN A 120 -10.41 -9.67 0.12
N HIS A 121 -11.40 -10.57 0.29
CA HIS A 121 -12.80 -10.25 -0.02
C HIS A 121 -13.33 -9.11 0.85
N PHE A 122 -13.04 -9.12 2.14
CA PHE A 122 -13.41 -8.05 3.05
C PHE A 122 -12.84 -6.70 2.59
N LEU A 123 -11.55 -6.63 2.25
CA LEU A 123 -10.93 -5.41 1.75
C LEU A 123 -11.66 -4.89 0.50
N LEU A 124 -11.78 -5.72 -0.55
CA LEU A 124 -12.39 -5.32 -1.82
C LEU A 124 -13.89 -5.01 -1.74
N SER A 125 -14.58 -5.49 -0.70
CA SER A 125 -16.00 -5.18 -0.46
C SER A 125 -16.19 -3.89 0.33
N ASN A 126 -15.12 -3.35 0.93
CA ASN A 126 -15.14 -2.16 1.77
C ASN A 126 -14.21 -1.06 1.23
N THR A 127 -13.75 -1.19 -0.01
CA THR A 127 -12.99 -0.17 -0.74
C THR A 127 -13.60 0.07 -2.11
N ASP A 128 -13.43 1.28 -2.63
CA ASP A 128 -13.98 1.70 -3.94
C ASP A 128 -12.96 1.49 -5.08
N GLY A 129 -11.68 1.42 -4.72
CA GLY A 129 -10.62 1.08 -5.66
C GLY A 129 -9.29 0.83 -4.97
N ALA A 130 -8.24 0.69 -5.77
CA ALA A 130 -6.90 0.44 -5.26
C ALA A 130 -5.81 1.25 -5.98
N TYR A 131 -4.80 1.65 -5.22
CA TYR A 131 -3.51 2.03 -5.74
C TYR A 131 -2.52 0.88 -5.48
N ILE A 132 -2.10 0.22 -6.57
CA ILE A 132 -1.28 -0.99 -6.50
C ILE A 132 0.06 -0.82 -7.21
N PHE A 133 1.17 -1.10 -6.51
CA PHE A 133 2.47 -1.32 -7.16
C PHE A 133 2.69 -2.81 -7.38
N TYR A 134 2.42 -3.27 -8.60
CA TYR A 134 2.55 -4.66 -8.99
C TYR A 134 2.74 -4.78 -10.50
N ASP A 135 3.42 -5.83 -10.94
CA ASP A 135 3.66 -6.19 -12.33
C ASP A 135 3.35 -7.68 -12.51
N GLU A 136 2.53 -8.01 -13.52
CA GLU A 136 2.11 -9.39 -13.82
C GLU A 136 3.28 -10.26 -14.28
N GLU A 137 4.37 -9.68 -14.81
CA GLU A 137 5.59 -10.41 -15.20
C GLU A 137 6.44 -10.83 -13.98
N ASN A 138 6.33 -10.08 -12.87
CA ASN A 138 7.08 -10.30 -11.65
C ASN A 138 6.15 -10.80 -10.53
N GLU A 139 5.74 -12.06 -10.67
CA GLU A 139 4.64 -12.64 -9.90
C GLU A 139 4.95 -12.85 -8.41
N THR A 140 4.04 -12.39 -7.53
CA THR A 140 4.08 -12.64 -6.07
C THR A 140 2.72 -13.11 -5.57
N ASN A 141 2.57 -13.31 -4.26
CA ASN A 141 1.26 -13.61 -3.66
C ASN A 141 0.23 -12.47 -3.87
N LEU A 142 0.66 -11.26 -4.22
CA LEU A 142 -0.26 -10.17 -4.60
C LEU A 142 -1.12 -10.51 -5.81
N LYS A 143 -0.69 -11.46 -6.66
CA LYS A 143 -1.47 -11.94 -7.79
C LYS A 143 -2.90 -12.31 -7.41
N TYR A 144 -3.11 -12.92 -6.24
CA TYR A 144 -4.43 -13.38 -5.85
C TYR A 144 -5.36 -12.21 -5.60
N LEU A 145 -4.87 -11.19 -4.87
CA LEU A 145 -5.63 -9.96 -4.61
C LEU A 145 -5.85 -9.18 -5.91
N TYR A 146 -4.83 -9.03 -6.75
CA TYR A 146 -4.93 -8.30 -8.01
C TYR A 146 -5.91 -8.96 -9.00
N GLN A 147 -5.89 -10.29 -9.12
CA GLN A 147 -6.88 -11.00 -9.93
C GLN A 147 -8.30 -10.91 -9.36
N MET A 148 -8.46 -10.76 -8.03
CA MET A 148 -9.76 -10.48 -7.43
C MET A 148 -10.22 -9.05 -7.75
N MET A 149 -9.33 -8.05 -7.69
CA MET A 149 -9.63 -6.66 -8.08
C MET A 149 -10.10 -6.57 -9.53
N LYS A 150 -9.40 -7.22 -10.48
CA LYS A 150 -9.76 -7.21 -11.91
C LYS A 150 -11.14 -7.84 -12.19
N LYS A 151 -11.65 -8.67 -11.28
CA LYS A 151 -12.96 -9.33 -11.40
C LYS A 151 -14.09 -8.54 -10.73
N GLN A 152 -13.75 -7.54 -9.91
CA GLN A 152 -14.74 -6.73 -9.22
C GLN A 152 -15.29 -5.68 -10.19
N GLU A 153 -16.60 -5.70 -10.38
CA GLU A 153 -17.26 -4.72 -11.25
C GLU A 153 -17.11 -3.31 -10.64
N GLN A 154 -16.86 -2.33 -11.51
CA GLN A 154 -16.73 -0.91 -11.13
C GLN A 154 -15.63 -0.59 -10.10
N TYR A 155 -14.69 -1.51 -9.88
CA TYR A 155 -13.55 -1.28 -8.99
C TYR A 155 -12.40 -0.64 -9.76
N PHE A 156 -12.05 0.61 -9.43
CA PHE A 156 -10.95 1.28 -10.12
C PHE A 156 -9.60 0.75 -9.62
N ILE A 157 -8.64 0.63 -10.53
CA ILE A 157 -7.28 0.18 -10.21
C ILE A 157 -6.30 1.18 -10.81
N LYS A 158 -5.67 1.99 -9.95
CA LYS A 158 -4.49 2.77 -10.32
C LYS A 158 -3.27 1.87 -10.11
N GLN A 159 -2.64 1.46 -11.20
CA GLN A 159 -1.40 0.70 -11.15
C GLN A 159 -0.20 1.66 -11.22
N LEU A 160 0.80 1.41 -10.38
CA LEU A 160 2.16 1.90 -10.54
C LEU A 160 2.97 0.78 -11.20
N THR A 161 3.62 1.09 -12.32
CA THR A 161 4.45 0.13 -13.08
C THR A 161 5.92 0.51 -13.00
N PHE A 162 6.81 -0.39 -13.44
CA PHE A 162 8.23 -0.05 -13.57
C PHE A 162 8.47 1.02 -14.64
N ASP A 163 7.64 1.07 -15.69
CA ASP A 163 7.73 2.11 -16.72
C ASP A 163 7.39 3.50 -16.15
N ASP A 164 6.36 3.59 -15.30
CA ASP A 164 6.05 4.83 -14.56
C ASP A 164 7.26 5.30 -13.73
N LEU A 165 7.96 4.36 -13.08
CA LEU A 165 9.14 4.67 -12.26
C LEU A 165 10.32 5.15 -13.11
N ASN A 166 10.51 4.58 -14.30
CA ASN A 166 11.53 5.03 -15.24
C ASN A 166 11.26 6.46 -15.71
N GLU A 167 10.01 6.78 -16.08
CA GLU A 167 9.60 8.14 -16.45
C GLU A 167 9.86 9.14 -15.30
N VAL A 168 9.53 8.77 -14.06
CA VAL A 168 9.80 9.62 -12.89
C VAL A 168 11.30 9.80 -12.66
N ALA A 169 12.12 8.76 -12.90
CA ALA A 169 13.57 8.83 -12.72
C ALA A 169 14.25 9.72 -13.77
N GLU A 170 13.80 9.68 -15.02
CA GLU A 170 14.28 10.54 -16.11
C GLU A 170 14.02 12.01 -15.77
N ASN A 171 12.77 12.35 -15.44
CA ASN A 171 12.38 13.71 -15.04
C ASN A 171 13.10 14.20 -13.75
N PHE A 172 13.48 13.28 -12.86
CA PHE A 172 14.22 13.61 -11.64
C PHE A 172 15.70 13.89 -11.91
N SER A 173 16.28 13.30 -12.97
CA SER A 173 17.69 13.48 -13.33
C SER A 173 17.95 14.76 -14.12
N GLU A 174 16.91 15.34 -14.70
CA GLU A 174 16.95 16.58 -15.48
C GLU A 174 16.77 17.87 -14.65
N ASN A 175 16.47 17.75 -13.35
CA ASN A 175 16.28 18.87 -12.40
C ASN A 175 17.38 18.94 -11.33
#